data_AF-A0A850CCA4-F1
#
_entry.id   AF-A0A850CCA4-F1
#
_cell.length_a   1.000
_cell.length_b   1.000
_cell.length_c   1.000
_cell.angle_alpha   90.00
_cell.angle_beta   90.00
_cell.angle_gamma   90.00
#
_symmetry.space_group_name_H-M   'P 1'
#
loop_
_entity.id
_entity.type
_entity.pdbx_description
1 polymer ?
#
loop_
_entity_poly.entity_id
_entity_poly.type
_entity_poly.pdbx_seq_one_letter_code
_entity_poly.pdbx_strand_id
1 'polypeptide(L)'
;MKRGTYRRSHSCGWSGTFDTAGKADHAKRHHSCARWIAKAESAERGRARSAAVDRTPKPCHHKVANHQHGTYACYTLDACRCPACAHAVRDYEQNRVRQQAYGRWDNLVDADPARNHVRRLMAAGMGLKRVGAAADVSTGVMWKLLYGRPNAAGQRTPSRRITKAVEARLLAVELDLADGAMVPNTDTARRLQALVAIGWSMSKLGLRLGVLPGNFNPVVTGKRPMVTVVTAKAVHDLYLELADQQPPEDNQRDRIAASRARRHAATHGWIPPLRFNGRLVVGSVLPLPELDDDAVVLELDDTFDEAVVQRRLAGDRSGRLMKADRIEIVARARAAGWSLNDITARAGITKPERYLPDDRHQEAS
;
A
#
# COMPACT_ATOMS: atom_id res chain seq x y z
N MET A 1 5.96 -52.95 20.62
CA MET A 1 6.37 -52.51 19.26
C MET A 1 7.57 -53.34 18.81
N LYS A 2 7.40 -54.24 17.85
CA LYS A 2 8.50 -55.06 17.32
C LYS A 2 9.36 -54.19 16.38
N ARG A 3 10.48 -53.66 16.89
CA ARG A 3 11.48 -52.96 16.08
C ARG A 3 12.19 -54.01 15.22
N GLY A 4 11.99 -53.98 13.91
CA GLY A 4 12.69 -54.86 12.97
C GLY A 4 14.02 -54.24 12.57
N THR A 5 15.13 -54.88 12.93
CA THR A 5 16.48 -54.50 12.46
C THR A 5 16.92 -55.44 11.35
N TYR A 6 17.19 -54.91 10.14
CA TYR A 6 17.65 -55.71 9.01
C TYR A 6 19.18 -55.62 8.84
N ARG A 7 19.84 -56.77 8.60
CA ARG A 7 21.31 -56.86 8.45
C ARG A 7 21.81 -56.34 7.09
N ARG A 8 22.98 -55.72 7.14
CA ARG A 8 23.74 -55.07 6.05
C ARG A 8 23.67 -55.83 4.72
N SER A 9 23.39 -55.13 3.62
CA SER A 9 23.81 -55.62 2.31
C SER A 9 25.34 -55.62 2.26
N HIS A 10 25.95 -56.72 1.82
CA HIS A 10 27.40 -56.93 1.86
C HIS A 10 28.21 -55.88 1.08
N SER A 11 27.57 -55.14 0.15
CA SER A 11 28.25 -54.19 -0.73
C SER A 11 28.12 -52.71 -0.36
N CYS A 12 27.15 -52.28 0.46
CA CYS A 12 26.97 -50.84 0.74
C CYS A 12 26.70 -50.46 2.20
N GLY A 13 26.68 -51.43 3.13
CA GLY A 13 26.58 -51.15 4.56
C GLY A 13 25.28 -50.48 5.01
N TRP A 14 24.24 -50.49 4.18
CA TRP A 14 22.92 -49.92 4.50
C TRP A 14 22.30 -50.59 5.74
N SER A 15 21.81 -49.77 6.65
CA SER A 15 21.03 -50.19 7.83
C SER A 15 19.96 -49.15 8.14
N GLY A 16 18.83 -49.59 8.70
CA GLY A 16 17.72 -48.72 9.07
C GLY A 16 16.93 -49.31 10.22
N THR A 17 16.36 -48.44 11.05
CA THR A 17 15.44 -48.79 12.14
C THR A 17 14.02 -48.42 11.72
N PHE A 18 13.08 -49.36 11.87
CA PHE A 18 11.69 -49.17 11.45
C PHE A 18 10.72 -49.64 12.54
N ASP A 19 9.58 -48.96 12.66
CA ASP A 19 8.59 -49.21 13.71
C ASP A 19 7.81 -50.52 13.52
N THR A 20 7.76 -51.03 12.28
CA THR A 20 7.08 -52.29 11.92
C THR A 20 7.90 -53.11 10.93
N ALA A 21 7.73 -54.43 10.95
CA ALA A 21 8.38 -55.36 10.02
C ALA A 21 8.02 -55.08 8.55
N GLY A 22 6.74 -54.79 8.25
CA GLY A 22 6.31 -54.47 6.89
C GLY A 22 6.96 -53.21 6.31
N LYS A 23 7.19 -52.17 7.14
CA LYS A 23 7.94 -50.98 6.72
C LYS A 23 9.41 -51.31 6.45
N ALA A 24 10.02 -52.20 7.24
CA ALA A 24 11.39 -52.65 7.03
C ALA A 24 11.53 -53.42 5.70
N ASP A 25 10.61 -54.34 5.42
CA ASP A 25 10.61 -55.13 4.17
C ASP A 25 10.35 -54.26 2.93
N HIS A 26 9.44 -53.28 3.04
CA HIS A 26 9.22 -52.30 1.98
C HIS A 26 10.48 -51.47 1.71
N ALA A 27 11.11 -50.90 2.75
CA ALA A 27 12.33 -50.12 2.60
C ALA A 27 13.49 -50.93 2.00
N LYS A 28 13.59 -52.21 2.36
CA LYS A 28 14.55 -53.16 1.79
C LYS A 28 14.29 -53.42 0.32
N ARG A 29 13.03 -53.64 -0.10
CA ARG A 29 12.68 -53.87 -1.52
C ARG A 29 12.99 -52.66 -2.41
N HIS A 30 12.80 -51.45 -1.88
CA HIS A 30 13.12 -50.20 -2.59
C HIS A 30 14.57 -49.72 -2.38
N HIS A 31 15.42 -50.49 -1.70
CA HIS A 31 16.82 -50.16 -1.52
C HIS A 31 17.60 -50.37 -2.81
N SER A 32 18.42 -49.38 -3.16
CA SER A 32 19.42 -49.50 -4.22
C SER A 32 20.79 -49.21 -3.64
N CYS A 33 21.69 -50.20 -3.71
CA CYS A 33 23.08 -50.06 -3.24
C CYS A 33 23.77 -48.87 -3.92
N ALA A 34 23.57 -48.70 -5.23
CA ALA A 34 24.14 -47.58 -6.00
C ALA A 34 23.62 -46.22 -5.51
N ARG A 35 22.31 -46.07 -5.26
CA ARG A 35 21.74 -44.81 -4.71
C ARG A 35 22.25 -44.52 -3.31
N TRP A 36 22.45 -45.56 -2.50
CA TRP A 36 22.97 -45.41 -1.14
C TRP A 36 24.43 -44.96 -1.13
N ILE A 37 25.29 -45.60 -1.93
CA ILE A 37 26.70 -45.22 -2.10
C ILE A 37 26.79 -43.78 -2.64
N ALA A 38 26.06 -43.46 -3.70
CA ALA A 38 26.05 -42.11 -4.27
C ALA A 38 25.58 -41.04 -3.27
N LYS A 39 24.61 -41.37 -2.40
CA LYS A 39 24.18 -40.49 -1.31
C LYS A 39 25.28 -40.30 -0.25
N ALA A 40 25.97 -41.37 0.12
CA ALA A 40 27.07 -41.32 1.08
C ALA A 40 28.25 -40.49 0.54
N GLU A 41 28.67 -40.73 -0.70
CA GLU A 41 29.69 -39.95 -1.38
C GLU A 41 29.27 -38.48 -1.55
N SER A 42 28.00 -38.21 -1.88
CA SER A 42 27.48 -36.83 -1.95
C SER A 42 27.56 -36.12 -0.59
N ALA A 43 27.21 -36.82 0.49
CA ALA A 43 27.33 -36.31 1.85
C ALA A 43 28.80 -36.05 2.23
N GLU A 44 29.72 -36.92 1.82
CA GLU A 44 31.15 -36.74 2.02
C GLU A 44 31.71 -35.55 1.24
N ARG A 45 31.36 -35.41 -0.06
CA ARG A 45 31.65 -34.20 -0.85
C ARG A 45 31.08 -32.95 -0.18
N GLY A 46 29.90 -33.04 0.44
CA GLY A 46 29.30 -31.96 1.23
C GLY A 46 30.13 -31.60 2.46
N ARG A 47 30.60 -32.59 3.23
CA ARG A 47 31.48 -32.41 4.39
C ARG A 47 32.82 -31.80 3.98
N ALA A 48 33.46 -32.34 2.94
CA ALA A 48 34.73 -31.84 2.42
C ALA A 48 34.61 -30.37 1.96
N ARG A 49 33.57 -30.03 1.20
CA ARG A 49 33.29 -28.63 0.81
C ARG A 49 33.08 -27.73 2.02
N SER A 50 32.36 -28.19 3.04
CA SER A 50 32.08 -27.40 4.25
C SER A 50 33.32 -27.18 5.11
N ALA A 51 34.21 -28.18 5.19
CA ALA A 51 35.47 -28.11 5.91
C ALA A 51 36.49 -27.18 5.23
N ALA A 52 36.45 -27.09 3.89
CA ALA A 52 37.30 -26.19 3.12
C ALA A 52 36.90 -24.70 3.21
N VAL A 53 35.73 -24.37 3.76
CA VAL A 53 35.30 -22.98 3.93
C VAL A 53 36.06 -22.35 5.09
N ASP A 54 36.81 -21.28 4.81
CA ASP A 54 37.40 -20.43 5.85
C ASP A 54 36.30 -19.82 6.74
N ARG A 55 36.32 -20.19 8.03
CA ARG A 55 35.37 -19.75 9.06
C ARG A 55 35.92 -18.63 9.93
N THR A 56 37.10 -18.12 9.62
CA THR A 56 37.71 -17.03 10.38
C THR A 56 36.88 -15.75 10.18
N PRO A 57 36.57 -15.00 11.26
CA PRO A 57 35.95 -13.68 11.12
C PRO A 57 36.81 -12.77 10.25
N LYS A 58 36.20 -12.19 9.20
CA LYS A 58 36.88 -11.32 8.24
C LYS A 58 36.65 -9.85 8.59
N PRO A 59 37.67 -8.98 8.52
CA PRO A 59 37.48 -7.55 8.77
C PRO A 59 36.62 -6.89 7.69
N CYS A 60 35.89 -5.84 8.07
CA CYS A 60 35.13 -5.00 7.15
C CYS A 60 36.09 -4.00 6.45
N HIS A 61 36.03 -3.92 5.12
CA HIS A 61 36.85 -3.00 4.31
C HIS A 61 36.06 -1.86 3.66
N HIS A 62 34.81 -1.65 4.06
CA HIS A 62 33.95 -0.61 3.49
C HIS A 62 34.30 0.76 4.07
N LYS A 63 34.46 1.77 3.20
CA LYS A 63 34.85 3.14 3.59
C LYS A 63 33.80 3.87 4.44
N VAL A 64 32.52 3.51 4.31
CA VAL A 64 31.38 4.27 4.87
C VAL A 64 30.68 3.51 6.01
N ALA A 65 30.91 2.20 6.15
CA ALA A 65 30.20 1.37 7.10
C ALA A 65 31.12 0.33 7.75
N ASN A 66 30.92 0.09 9.05
CA ASN A 66 31.52 -1.02 9.77
C ASN A 66 30.42 -2.07 10.03
N HIS A 67 30.50 -3.22 9.36
CA HIS A 67 29.51 -4.28 9.54
C HIS A 67 29.89 -5.17 10.72
N GLN A 68 28.93 -5.38 11.64
CA GLN A 68 29.11 -6.30 12.76
C GLN A 68 28.96 -7.75 12.30
N HIS A 69 29.83 -8.64 12.78
CA HIS A 69 29.66 -10.08 12.62
C HIS A 69 28.35 -10.58 13.24
N GLY A 70 27.78 -11.65 12.68
CA GLY A 70 26.47 -12.15 13.09
C GLY A 70 25.30 -11.45 12.42
N THR A 71 25.54 -10.64 11.39
CA THR A 71 24.50 -9.99 10.59
C THR A 71 24.47 -10.54 9.16
N TYR A 72 23.31 -10.46 8.50
CA TYR A 72 23.16 -10.79 7.08
C TYR A 72 24.08 -9.91 6.20
N ALA A 73 24.23 -8.63 6.54
CA ALA A 73 25.06 -7.68 5.81
C ALA A 73 26.53 -8.11 5.76
N CYS A 74 27.10 -8.54 6.88
CA CYS A 74 28.50 -8.99 6.93
C CYS A 74 28.74 -10.27 6.10
N TYR A 75 27.76 -11.17 6.01
CA TYR A 75 27.86 -12.34 5.13
C TYR A 75 27.83 -11.97 3.65
N THR A 76 26.94 -11.06 3.25
CA THR A 76 26.70 -10.73 1.84
C THR A 76 27.69 -9.70 1.29
N LEU A 77 28.01 -8.66 2.08
CA LEU A 77 28.84 -7.53 1.64
C LEU A 77 30.33 -7.79 1.88
N ASP A 78 30.71 -8.30 3.06
CA ASP A 78 32.12 -8.59 3.40
C ASP A 78 32.54 -10.03 3.05
N ALA A 79 31.64 -10.81 2.43
CA ALA A 79 31.84 -12.22 2.12
C ALA A 79 32.33 -13.06 3.31
N CYS A 80 31.96 -12.67 4.54
CA CYS A 80 32.35 -13.41 5.74
C CYS A 80 31.55 -14.72 5.83
N ARG A 81 32.24 -15.81 6.20
CA ARG A 81 31.63 -17.15 6.34
C ARG A 81 31.77 -17.72 7.75
N CYS A 82 32.14 -16.88 8.72
CA CYS A 82 32.24 -17.28 10.12
C CYS A 82 30.91 -17.84 10.65
N PRO A 83 30.92 -18.64 11.73
CA PRO A 83 29.72 -19.31 12.23
C PRO A 83 28.56 -18.33 12.50
N ALA A 84 28.84 -17.20 13.14
CA ALA A 84 27.82 -16.19 13.44
C ALA A 84 27.16 -15.62 12.16
N CYS A 85 27.95 -15.22 11.16
CA CYS A 85 27.41 -14.69 9.90
C CYS A 85 26.65 -15.77 9.10
N ALA A 86 27.11 -17.03 9.13
CA ALA A 86 26.43 -18.14 8.46
C ALA A 86 25.09 -18.49 9.13
N HIS A 87 25.01 -18.38 10.47
CA HIS A 87 23.76 -18.55 11.21
C HIS A 87 22.77 -17.44 10.86
N ALA A 88 23.21 -16.18 10.84
CA ALA A 88 22.35 -15.04 10.49
C ALA A 88 21.70 -15.18 9.11
N VAL A 89 22.45 -15.67 8.11
CA VAL A 89 21.89 -15.92 6.77
C VAL A 89 20.95 -17.12 6.75
N ARG A 90 21.26 -18.20 7.47
CA ARG A 90 20.35 -19.33 7.59
C ARG A 90 19.01 -18.90 8.21
N ASP A 91 19.05 -18.13 9.29
CA ASP A 91 17.85 -17.65 9.99
C ASP A 91 17.03 -16.73 9.08
N TYR A 92 17.70 -15.84 8.34
CA TYR A 92 17.06 -15.00 7.33
C TYR A 92 16.39 -15.84 6.22
N GLU A 93 17.09 -16.82 5.66
CA GLU A 93 16.56 -17.69 4.60
C GLU A 93 15.39 -18.55 5.08
N GLN A 94 15.48 -19.12 6.28
CA GLN A 94 14.39 -19.88 6.90
C GLN A 94 13.17 -19.00 7.12
N ASN A 95 13.36 -17.79 7.64
CA ASN A 95 12.26 -16.83 7.79
C ASN A 95 11.66 -16.50 6.42
N ARG A 96 12.47 -16.21 5.41
CA ARG A 96 11.98 -15.97 4.03
C ARG A 96 11.14 -17.12 3.50
N VAL A 97 11.64 -18.36 3.58
CA VAL A 97 10.93 -19.56 3.09
C VAL A 97 9.62 -19.75 3.87
N ARG A 98 9.64 -19.51 5.18
CA ARG A 98 8.43 -19.54 6.01
C ARG A 98 7.41 -18.49 5.57
N GLN A 99 7.83 -17.25 5.32
CA GLN A 99 6.95 -16.19 4.82
C GLN A 99 6.40 -16.51 3.42
N GLN A 100 7.18 -17.16 2.55
CA GLN A 100 6.73 -17.67 1.25
C GLN A 100 5.65 -18.74 1.40
N ALA A 101 5.89 -19.73 2.26
CA ALA A 101 4.94 -20.81 2.52
C ALA A 101 3.61 -20.28 3.11
N TYR A 102 3.67 -19.21 3.92
CA TYR A 102 2.49 -18.54 4.46
C TYR A 102 1.81 -17.56 3.49
N GLY A 103 2.28 -17.44 2.23
CA GLY A 103 1.72 -16.50 1.26
C GLY A 103 1.98 -15.03 1.58
N ARG A 104 2.85 -14.72 2.56
CA ARG A 104 3.18 -13.36 3.02
C ARG A 104 4.38 -12.75 2.29
N TRP A 105 4.97 -13.48 1.34
CA TRP A 105 6.18 -13.05 0.65
C TRP A 105 5.96 -11.97 -0.41
N ASP A 106 4.75 -11.79 -0.93
CA ASP A 106 4.40 -10.56 -1.66
C ASP A 106 3.95 -9.47 -0.68
N ASN A 107 4.91 -9.04 0.13
CA ASN A 107 4.71 -7.99 1.13
C ASN A 107 4.71 -6.59 0.55
N LEU A 108 4.79 -6.46 -0.78
CA LEU A 108 4.79 -5.18 -1.48
C LEU A 108 3.39 -4.87 -2.00
N VAL A 109 2.95 -3.64 -1.82
CA VAL A 109 1.65 -3.10 -2.23
C VAL A 109 1.88 -1.84 -3.04
N ASP A 110 0.83 -1.38 -3.72
CA ASP A 110 0.93 -0.13 -4.46
C ASP A 110 1.18 1.05 -3.52
N ALA A 111 2.03 1.98 -3.94
CA ALA A 111 2.42 3.09 -3.08
C ALA A 111 1.51 4.31 -3.20
N ASP A 112 0.62 4.35 -4.19
CA ASP A 112 -0.16 5.55 -4.51
C ASP A 112 -1.16 5.93 -3.41
N PRO A 113 -1.90 5.00 -2.76
CA PRO A 113 -2.80 5.35 -1.65
C PRO A 113 -2.06 6.06 -0.51
N ALA A 114 -0.96 5.48 -0.04
CA ALA A 114 -0.13 6.08 1.00
C ALA A 114 0.47 7.42 0.55
N ARG A 115 0.93 7.52 -0.70
CA ARG A 115 1.50 8.76 -1.25
C ARG A 115 0.47 9.89 -1.29
N ASN A 116 -0.76 9.60 -1.72
CA ASN A 116 -1.84 10.56 -1.79
C ASN A 116 -2.28 11.00 -0.39
N HIS A 117 -2.36 10.08 0.56
CA HIS A 117 -2.63 10.40 1.95
C HIS A 117 -1.56 11.32 2.56
N VAL A 118 -0.26 11.00 2.39
CA VAL A 118 0.83 11.87 2.85
C VAL A 118 0.77 13.26 2.20
N ARG A 119 0.45 13.36 0.90
CA ARG A 119 0.27 14.65 0.21
C ARG A 119 -0.90 15.44 0.78
N ARG A 120 -2.01 14.79 1.16
CA ARG A 120 -3.14 15.46 1.84
C ARG A 120 -2.71 16.03 3.19
N LEU A 121 -2.00 15.25 4.02
CA LEU A 121 -1.47 15.74 5.29
C LEU A 121 -0.51 16.93 5.10
N MET A 122 0.35 16.87 4.08
CA MET A 122 1.25 17.98 3.74
C MET A 122 0.51 19.22 3.26
N ALA A 123 -0.52 19.06 2.42
CA ALA A 123 -1.37 20.15 1.98
C ALA A 123 -2.13 20.79 3.15
N ALA A 124 -2.46 19.98 4.16
CA ALA A 124 -3.06 20.45 5.40
C ALA A 124 -2.07 21.14 6.37
N GLY A 125 -0.78 21.16 6.03
CA GLY A 125 0.26 21.86 6.80
C GLY A 125 1.12 20.94 7.69
N MET A 126 0.89 19.62 7.71
CA MET A 126 1.75 18.69 8.42
C MET A 126 3.01 18.40 7.61
N GLY A 127 4.16 18.89 8.09
CA GLY A 127 5.44 18.68 7.42
C GLY A 127 5.83 17.20 7.32
N LEU A 128 6.51 16.84 6.22
CA LEU A 128 6.90 15.47 5.89
C LEU A 128 7.64 14.72 7.02
N LYS A 129 8.50 15.43 7.77
CA LYS A 129 9.24 14.85 8.90
C LYS A 129 8.31 14.48 10.05
N ARG A 130 7.28 15.28 10.32
CA ARG A 130 6.28 15.00 11.36
C ARG A 130 5.39 13.82 10.95
N VAL A 131 4.98 13.75 9.68
CA VAL A 131 4.27 12.58 9.13
C VAL A 131 5.11 11.31 9.32
N GLY A 132 6.40 11.37 8.97
CA GLY A 132 7.32 10.23 9.15
C GLY A 132 7.48 9.82 10.62
N ALA A 133 7.58 10.79 11.54
CA ALA A 133 7.66 10.52 12.97
C ALA A 133 6.37 9.88 13.51
N ALA A 134 5.19 10.41 13.13
CA ALA A 134 3.90 9.86 13.53
C ALA A 134 3.68 8.43 13.00
N ALA A 135 4.12 8.17 11.77
CA ALA A 135 4.09 6.83 11.19
C ALA A 135 5.20 5.90 11.72
N ASP A 136 6.19 6.41 12.48
CA ASP A 136 7.48 5.77 12.77
C ASP A 136 8.16 5.16 11.51
N VAL A 137 8.17 5.95 10.44
CA VAL A 137 8.81 5.66 9.15
C VAL A 137 9.98 6.61 8.95
N SER A 138 11.16 6.05 8.65
CA SER A 138 12.37 6.86 8.44
C SER A 138 12.23 7.89 7.31
N THR A 139 12.86 9.06 7.49
CA THR A 139 12.88 10.15 6.50
C THR A 139 13.33 9.69 5.12
N GLY A 140 14.24 8.73 5.04
CA GLY A 140 14.71 8.17 3.77
C GLY A 140 13.64 7.38 3.01
N VAL A 141 12.75 6.67 3.74
CA VAL A 141 11.60 5.99 3.12
C VAL A 141 10.57 7.01 2.66
N MET A 142 10.28 8.04 3.46
CA MET A 142 9.40 9.15 3.08
C MET A 142 9.89 9.86 1.81
N TRP A 143 11.20 10.12 1.72
CA TRP A 143 11.81 10.75 0.55
C TRP A 143 11.68 9.89 -0.71
N LYS A 144 11.94 8.58 -0.59
CA LYS A 144 11.77 7.62 -1.70
C LYS A 144 10.31 7.44 -2.11
N LEU A 145 9.37 7.59 -1.18
CA LEU A 145 7.94 7.50 -1.45
C LEU A 145 7.46 8.68 -2.31
N LEU A 146 7.87 9.91 -1.99
CA LEU A 146 7.40 11.12 -2.67
C LEU A 146 8.24 11.52 -3.88
N TYR A 147 9.56 11.48 -3.75
CA TYR A 147 10.49 12.04 -4.73
C TYR A 147 11.31 10.95 -5.44
N GLY A 148 11.42 9.76 -4.84
CA GLY A 148 12.12 8.65 -5.45
C GLY A 148 13.62 8.64 -5.22
N ARG A 149 14.31 7.79 -5.99
CA ARG A 149 15.78 7.71 -6.02
C ARG A 149 16.32 8.15 -7.38
N PRO A 150 17.51 8.76 -7.46
CA PRO A 150 18.16 9.02 -8.73
C PRO A 150 18.41 7.70 -9.46
N ASN A 151 18.06 7.65 -10.75
CA ASN A 151 18.50 6.59 -11.65
C ASN A 151 19.85 6.95 -12.31
N ALA A 152 20.41 6.04 -13.10
CA ALA A 152 21.69 6.27 -13.80
C ALA A 152 21.65 7.47 -14.76
N ALA A 153 20.47 7.88 -15.21
CA ALA A 153 20.24 9.05 -16.06
C ALA A 153 19.94 10.34 -15.26
N GLY A 154 20.06 10.32 -13.93
CA GLY A 154 19.78 11.47 -13.06
C GLY A 154 18.31 11.78 -12.83
N GLN A 155 17.39 11.10 -13.50
CA GLN A 155 15.95 11.24 -13.29
C GLN A 155 15.54 10.58 -11.97
N ARG A 156 14.53 11.13 -11.31
CA ARG A 156 13.99 10.60 -10.06
C ARG A 156 12.57 10.09 -10.27
N THR A 157 12.37 8.81 -9.99
CA THR A 157 11.05 8.19 -10.06
C THR A 157 10.64 7.76 -8.65
N PRO A 158 9.48 8.23 -8.15
CA PRO A 158 8.92 7.79 -6.88
C PRO A 158 8.77 6.27 -6.81
N SER A 159 8.87 5.72 -5.60
CA SER A 159 8.74 4.28 -5.40
C SER A 159 7.33 3.82 -5.78
N ARG A 160 7.23 2.88 -6.73
CA ARG A 160 5.95 2.32 -7.20
C ARG A 160 5.31 1.39 -6.17
N ARG A 161 6.12 0.70 -5.36
CA ARG A 161 5.62 -0.22 -4.33
C ARG A 161 6.28 0.08 -3.00
N ILE A 162 5.53 -0.14 -1.92
CA ILE A 162 5.99 -0.08 -0.53
C ILE A 162 5.59 -1.36 0.20
N THR A 163 6.12 -1.61 1.39
CA THR A 163 5.70 -2.78 2.17
C THR A 163 4.32 -2.55 2.79
N LYS A 164 3.52 -3.61 2.94
CA LYS A 164 2.20 -3.58 3.62
C LYS A 164 2.27 -2.92 4.99
N ALA A 165 3.32 -3.25 5.76
CA ALA A 165 3.54 -2.65 7.07
C ALA A 165 3.73 -1.13 6.99
N VAL A 166 4.48 -0.63 6.00
CA VAL A 166 4.70 0.82 5.83
C VAL A 166 3.44 1.50 5.31
N GLU A 167 2.71 0.88 4.38
CA GLU A 167 1.42 1.39 3.91
C GLU A 167 0.44 1.57 5.07
N ALA A 168 0.19 0.52 5.85
CA ALA A 168 -0.73 0.55 6.97
C ALA A 168 -0.37 1.65 7.99
N ARG A 169 0.92 1.79 8.31
CA ARG A 169 1.41 2.82 9.23
C ARG A 169 1.23 4.24 8.69
N LEU A 170 1.41 4.43 7.38
CA LEU A 170 1.24 5.75 6.75
C LEU A 170 -0.24 6.13 6.63
N LEU A 171 -1.11 5.17 6.33
CA LEU A 171 -2.55 5.39 6.24
C LEU A 171 -3.21 5.65 7.60
N ALA A 172 -2.64 5.10 8.68
CA ALA A 172 -3.10 5.34 10.04
C ALA A 172 -2.68 6.72 10.62
N VAL A 173 -1.91 7.52 9.89
CA VAL A 173 -1.50 8.85 10.39
C VAL A 173 -2.66 9.83 10.24
N GLU A 174 -3.10 10.36 11.37
CA GLU A 174 -4.07 11.45 11.38
C GLU A 174 -3.38 12.83 11.40
N LEU A 175 -4.16 13.86 11.10
CA LEU A 175 -3.69 15.23 11.11
C LEU A 175 -3.50 15.73 12.55
N ASP A 176 -2.30 15.57 13.07
CA ASP A 176 -1.83 16.17 14.31
C ASP A 176 -1.07 17.50 14.06
N LEU A 177 -1.77 18.61 14.28
CA LEU A 177 -1.19 19.96 14.27
C LEU A 177 -1.44 20.66 15.59
N ALA A 178 -0.37 21.28 16.11
CA ALA A 178 -0.48 22.17 17.26
C ALA A 178 -1.39 23.36 16.92
N ASP A 179 -2.18 23.78 17.91
CA ASP A 179 -3.19 24.82 17.79
C ASP A 179 -2.64 26.18 17.29
N GLY A 180 -1.42 26.54 17.70
CA GLY A 180 -0.72 27.74 17.23
C GLY A 180 -0.03 27.61 15.87
N ALA A 181 -0.02 26.43 15.24
CA ALA A 181 0.60 26.24 13.94
C ALA A 181 -0.16 27.03 12.85
N MET A 182 0.56 27.47 11.83
CA MET A 182 -0.01 28.24 10.71
C MET A 182 -0.35 27.30 9.55
N VAL A 183 -1.57 27.40 9.04
CA VAL A 183 -2.07 26.65 7.88
C VAL A 183 -2.56 27.59 6.77
N PRO A 184 -2.60 27.14 5.50
CA PRO A 184 -3.15 27.94 4.41
C PRO A 184 -4.60 28.35 4.66
N ASN A 185 -4.91 29.63 4.43
CA ASN A 185 -6.25 30.18 4.66
C ASN A 185 -7.27 29.78 3.57
N THR A 186 -6.86 29.12 2.49
CA THR A 186 -7.72 28.87 1.32
C THR A 186 -9.04 28.19 1.68
N ASP A 187 -9.00 27.14 2.50
CA ASP A 187 -10.21 26.39 2.86
C ASP A 187 -11.03 27.10 3.94
N THR A 188 -10.37 27.77 4.89
CA THR A 188 -11.04 28.62 5.90
C THR A 188 -11.81 29.76 5.24
N ALA A 189 -11.19 30.45 4.28
CA ALA A 189 -11.82 31.50 3.49
C ALA A 189 -13.03 30.96 2.71
N ARG A 190 -12.88 29.83 1.99
CA ARG A 190 -14.00 29.22 1.24
C ARG A 190 -15.19 28.86 2.11
N ARG A 191 -14.96 28.29 3.30
CA ARG A 191 -16.04 27.95 4.25
C ARG A 191 -16.79 29.21 4.69
N LEU A 192 -16.08 30.27 5.05
CA LEU A 192 -16.69 31.54 5.45
C LEU A 192 -17.46 32.19 4.28
N GLN A 193 -16.88 32.19 3.08
CA GLN A 193 -17.52 32.72 1.86
C GLN A 193 -18.82 31.98 1.56
N ALA A 194 -18.84 30.65 1.72
CA ALA A 194 -20.04 29.84 1.54
C ALA A 194 -21.15 30.17 2.55
N LEU A 195 -20.80 30.38 3.83
CA LEU A 195 -21.77 30.84 4.84
C LEU A 195 -22.34 32.22 4.48
N VAL A 196 -21.51 33.13 3.97
CA VAL A 196 -21.98 34.45 3.51
C VAL A 196 -22.91 34.31 2.31
N ALA A 197 -22.64 33.36 1.40
CA ALA A 197 -23.48 33.11 0.23
C ALA A 197 -24.89 32.60 0.57
N ILE A 198 -25.07 31.84 1.66
CA ILE A 198 -26.41 31.44 2.14
C ILE A 198 -27.09 32.53 3.01
N GLY A 199 -26.36 33.59 3.38
CA GLY A 199 -26.89 34.79 4.01
C GLY A 199 -26.39 35.06 5.43
N TRP A 200 -25.43 34.30 5.95
CA TRP A 200 -24.80 34.64 7.22
C TRP A 200 -23.94 35.90 7.07
N SER A 201 -24.35 37.00 7.69
CA SER A 201 -23.57 38.25 7.63
C SER A 201 -22.20 38.09 8.31
N MET A 202 -21.17 38.71 7.74
CA MET A 202 -19.80 38.67 8.29
C MET A 202 -19.72 39.14 9.76
N SER A 203 -20.54 40.12 10.16
CA SER A 203 -20.59 40.59 11.55
C SER A 203 -21.12 39.52 12.50
N LYS A 204 -22.15 38.75 12.11
CA LYS A 204 -22.68 37.62 12.90
C LYS A 204 -21.68 36.48 12.98
N LEU A 205 -21.00 36.16 11.89
CA LEU A 205 -19.95 35.13 11.87
C LEU A 205 -18.78 35.53 12.77
N GLY A 206 -18.32 36.78 12.70
CA GLY A 206 -17.26 37.32 13.57
C GLY A 206 -17.64 37.26 15.05
N LEU A 207 -18.88 37.62 15.40
CA LEU A 207 -19.39 37.54 16.77
C LEU A 207 -19.38 36.10 17.30
N ARG A 208 -19.87 35.14 16.51
CA ARG A 208 -19.88 33.71 16.88
C ARG A 208 -18.49 33.13 17.05
N LEU A 209 -17.51 33.59 16.27
CA LEU A 209 -16.12 33.16 16.37
C LEU A 209 -15.32 33.92 17.45
N GLY A 210 -15.91 34.95 18.07
CA GLY A 210 -15.20 35.82 19.01
C GLY A 210 -14.09 36.66 18.35
N VAL A 211 -14.17 36.94 17.05
CA VAL A 211 -13.14 37.64 16.27
C VAL A 211 -13.59 39.08 15.95
N LEU A 212 -12.71 40.05 16.19
CA LEU A 212 -12.94 41.46 15.86
C LEU A 212 -13.07 41.67 14.33
N PRO A 213 -13.99 42.53 13.86
CA PRO A 213 -14.28 42.71 12.42
C PRO A 213 -13.07 43.07 11.55
N GLY A 214 -12.12 43.87 12.06
CA GLY A 214 -10.93 44.31 11.32
C GLY A 214 -10.00 43.17 10.92
N ASN A 215 -9.92 42.11 11.73
CA ASN A 215 -9.10 40.93 11.45
C ASN A 215 -9.86 39.86 10.64
N PHE A 216 -11.18 39.96 10.57
CA PHE A 216 -12.05 38.95 9.97
C PHE A 216 -12.15 39.10 8.45
N ASN A 217 -12.30 40.32 7.94
CA ASN A 217 -12.49 40.56 6.50
C ASN A 217 -11.29 40.08 5.62
N PRO A 218 -10.02 40.30 6.00
CA PRO A 218 -8.87 39.74 5.27
C PRO A 218 -8.84 38.20 5.26
N VAL A 219 -9.39 37.55 6.28
CA VAL A 219 -9.52 36.08 6.35
C VAL A 219 -10.57 35.61 5.35
N VAL A 220 -11.78 36.18 5.39
CA VAL A 220 -12.89 35.83 4.49
C VAL A 220 -12.52 36.05 3.03
N THR A 221 -11.88 37.17 2.70
CA THR A 221 -11.50 37.51 1.31
C THR A 221 -10.28 36.74 0.80
N GLY A 222 -9.60 35.96 1.66
CA GLY A 222 -8.37 35.25 1.31
C GLY A 222 -7.12 36.14 1.18
N LYS A 223 -7.23 37.46 1.45
CA LYS A 223 -6.08 38.38 1.46
C LYS A 223 -5.04 38.01 2.50
N ARG A 224 -5.46 37.39 3.60
CA ARG A 224 -4.56 36.78 4.58
C ARG A 224 -4.16 35.38 4.08
N PRO A 225 -2.87 35.11 3.81
CA PRO A 225 -2.46 33.82 3.23
C PRO A 225 -2.50 32.66 4.24
N MET A 226 -2.27 32.96 5.53
CA MET A 226 -2.11 31.95 6.58
C MET A 226 -2.97 32.29 7.80
N VAL A 227 -3.57 31.26 8.40
CA VAL A 227 -4.34 31.33 9.67
C VAL A 227 -3.83 30.29 10.65
N THR A 228 -4.12 30.48 11.94
CA THR A 228 -3.78 29.47 12.97
C THR A 228 -4.70 28.26 12.86
N VAL A 229 -4.21 27.09 13.28
CA VAL A 229 -5.00 25.85 13.34
C VAL A 229 -6.24 26.02 14.21
N VAL A 230 -6.14 26.69 15.36
CA VAL A 230 -7.33 26.99 16.20
C VAL A 230 -8.40 27.73 15.41
N THR A 231 -8.02 28.77 14.66
CA THR A 231 -8.96 29.54 13.85
C THR A 231 -9.57 28.67 12.76
N ALA A 232 -8.76 27.84 12.10
CA ALA A 232 -9.23 26.95 11.05
C ALA A 232 -10.23 25.89 11.58
N LYS A 233 -9.95 25.31 12.75
CA LYS A 233 -10.85 24.38 13.46
C LYS A 233 -12.17 25.07 13.85
N ALA A 234 -12.10 26.22 14.53
CA ALA A 234 -13.29 26.97 14.94
C ALA A 234 -14.19 27.37 13.74
N VAL A 235 -13.59 27.76 12.62
CA VAL A 235 -14.33 28.04 11.37
C VAL A 235 -14.92 26.77 10.75
N HIS A 236 -14.20 25.65 10.82
CA HIS A 236 -14.71 24.36 10.34
C HIS A 236 -15.92 23.91 11.15
N ASP A 237 -15.85 23.96 12.48
CA ASP A 237 -16.96 23.59 13.36
C ASP A 237 -18.18 24.49 13.12
N LEU A 238 -17.96 25.81 13.01
CA LEU A 238 -19.02 26.76 12.69
C LEU A 238 -19.63 26.51 11.30
N TYR A 239 -18.82 26.10 10.33
CA TYR A 239 -19.31 25.76 8.99
C TYR A 239 -20.20 24.52 9.02
N LEU A 240 -19.80 23.47 9.75
CA LEU A 240 -20.63 22.27 9.91
C LEU A 240 -21.94 22.58 10.64
N GLU A 241 -21.92 23.44 11.65
CA GLU A 241 -23.12 23.88 12.35
C GLU A 241 -24.08 24.62 11.41
N LEU A 242 -23.57 25.55 10.61
CA LEU A 242 -24.38 26.55 9.91
C LEU A 242 -24.67 26.25 8.43
N ALA A 243 -23.99 25.29 7.81
CA ALA A 243 -24.15 25.00 6.38
C ALA A 243 -25.57 24.56 5.98
N ASP A 244 -26.34 24.03 6.94
CA ASP A 244 -27.74 23.62 6.78
C ASP A 244 -28.75 24.56 7.45
N GLN A 245 -28.28 25.66 8.05
CA GLN A 245 -29.12 26.60 8.77
C GLN A 245 -29.30 27.91 7.99
N GLN A 246 -30.53 28.39 7.94
CA GLN A 246 -30.79 29.75 7.50
C GLN A 246 -30.35 30.74 8.60
N PRO A 247 -29.78 31.90 8.23
CA PRO A 247 -29.48 32.95 9.20
C PRO A 247 -30.79 33.39 9.90
N PRO A 248 -30.72 33.86 11.16
CA PRO A 248 -31.89 34.42 11.82
C PRO A 248 -32.44 35.58 10.99
N GLU A 249 -33.75 35.57 10.74
CA GLU A 249 -34.52 36.55 9.96
C GLU A 249 -35.73 37.12 10.74
N ASP A 250 -35.70 36.99 12.08
CA ASP A 250 -36.80 37.28 12.99
C ASP A 250 -37.24 38.75 12.94
N ASN A 251 -36.28 39.67 12.86
CA ASN A 251 -36.54 41.11 12.78
C ASN A 251 -36.10 41.72 11.44
N GLN A 252 -36.54 42.95 11.18
CA GLN A 252 -36.24 43.67 9.94
C GLN A 252 -34.72 43.84 9.71
N ARG A 253 -33.94 44.10 10.76
CA ARG A 253 -32.48 44.31 10.65
C ARG A 253 -31.78 43.02 10.23
N ASP A 254 -32.24 41.89 10.75
CA ASP A 254 -31.75 40.56 10.43
C ASP A 254 -32.04 40.17 8.97
N ARG A 255 -33.26 40.42 8.49
CA ARG A 255 -33.61 40.25 7.06
C ARG A 255 -32.75 41.11 6.14
N ILE A 256 -32.49 42.36 6.53
CA ILE A 256 -31.62 43.28 5.78
C ILE A 256 -30.18 42.75 5.77
N ALA A 257 -29.67 42.27 6.90
CA ALA A 257 -28.31 41.74 7.01
C ALA A 257 -28.11 40.49 6.14
N ALA A 258 -29.08 39.55 6.16
CA ALA A 258 -29.05 38.35 5.34
C ALA A 258 -29.08 38.69 3.84
N SER A 259 -29.98 39.61 3.44
CA SER A 259 -30.07 40.08 2.06
C SER A 259 -28.79 40.77 1.58
N ARG A 260 -28.14 41.57 2.44
CA ARG A 260 -26.85 42.20 2.13
C ARG A 260 -25.72 41.19 2.00
N ALA A 261 -25.68 40.17 2.86
CA ALA A 261 -24.70 39.10 2.79
C ALA A 261 -24.79 38.33 1.47
N ARG A 262 -26.00 37.89 1.09
CA ARG A 262 -26.25 37.20 -0.19
C ARG A 262 -25.85 38.06 -1.40
N ARG A 263 -26.22 39.34 -1.40
CA ARG A 263 -25.80 40.28 -2.46
C ARG A 263 -24.29 40.45 -2.53
N HIS A 264 -23.64 40.59 -1.38
CA HIS A 264 -22.18 40.74 -1.32
C HIS A 264 -21.46 39.51 -1.86
N ALA A 265 -21.90 38.31 -1.48
CA ALA A 265 -21.39 37.05 -2.02
C ALA A 265 -21.58 36.97 -3.54
N ALA A 266 -22.76 37.32 -4.05
CA ALA A 266 -23.04 37.33 -5.48
C ALA A 266 -22.10 38.29 -6.25
N THR A 267 -21.86 39.50 -5.73
CA THR A 267 -20.92 40.46 -6.33
C THR A 267 -19.48 39.93 -6.39
N HIS A 268 -19.08 39.10 -5.42
CA HIS A 268 -17.73 38.52 -5.36
C HIS A 268 -17.64 37.11 -5.95
N GLY A 269 -18.72 36.59 -6.53
CA GLY A 269 -18.77 35.24 -7.10
C GLY A 269 -18.58 34.12 -6.07
N TRP A 270 -18.95 34.35 -4.80
CA TRP A 270 -18.83 33.34 -3.75
C TRP A 270 -19.94 32.31 -3.86
N ILE A 271 -19.53 31.04 -3.85
CA ILE A 271 -20.42 29.90 -4.07
C ILE A 271 -20.97 29.44 -2.71
N PRO A 272 -22.26 29.08 -2.62
CA PRO A 272 -22.83 28.46 -1.42
C PRO A 272 -22.20 27.09 -1.10
N PRO A 273 -22.49 26.50 0.07
CA PRO A 273 -21.99 25.20 0.45
C PRO A 273 -22.25 24.14 -0.63
N LEU A 274 -21.18 23.53 -1.14
CA LEU A 274 -21.27 22.53 -2.19
C LEU A 274 -21.72 21.18 -1.61
N ARG A 275 -22.65 20.52 -2.29
CA ARG A 275 -23.12 19.18 -1.93
C ARG A 275 -22.91 18.21 -3.08
N PHE A 276 -22.42 17.01 -2.76
CA PHE A 276 -22.31 15.89 -3.68
C PHE A 276 -23.07 14.71 -3.07
N ASN A 277 -24.04 14.17 -3.80
CA ASN A 277 -24.96 13.12 -3.31
C ASN A 277 -25.60 13.48 -1.94
N GLY A 278 -26.00 14.74 -1.77
CA GLY A 278 -26.57 15.25 -0.51
C GLY A 278 -25.56 15.51 0.62
N ARG A 279 -24.30 15.05 0.50
CA ARG A 279 -23.24 15.24 1.49
C ARG A 279 -22.47 16.54 1.24
N LEU A 280 -22.13 17.24 2.32
CA LEU A 280 -21.39 18.50 2.29
C LEU A 280 -19.95 18.25 1.83
N VAL A 281 -19.53 18.88 0.73
CA VAL A 281 -18.14 18.81 0.28
C VAL A 281 -17.35 19.87 1.02
N VAL A 282 -16.47 19.41 1.89
CA VAL A 282 -15.52 20.28 2.60
C VAL A 282 -14.19 20.20 1.84
N GLY A 283 -13.58 21.35 1.54
CA GLY A 283 -12.30 21.42 0.84
C GLY A 283 -11.19 20.57 1.48
N SER A 284 -10.09 20.41 0.74
CA SER A 284 -9.03 19.41 0.93
C SER A 284 -8.24 19.39 2.26
N VAL A 285 -8.40 20.37 3.17
CA VAL A 285 -7.47 20.58 4.30
C VAL A 285 -7.97 20.11 5.67
N LEU A 286 -9.29 19.96 5.90
CA LEU A 286 -9.78 19.44 7.19
C LEU A 286 -10.74 18.26 6.94
N PRO A 287 -10.40 17.05 7.44
CA PRO A 287 -11.27 15.89 7.28
C PRO A 287 -12.58 16.13 8.03
N LEU A 288 -13.69 15.64 7.45
CA LEU A 288 -14.93 15.46 8.18
C LEU A 288 -14.68 14.49 9.36
N PRO A 289 -15.27 14.71 10.55
CA PRO A 289 -15.38 13.63 11.53
C PRO A 289 -16.07 12.44 10.86
N GLU A 290 -15.53 11.25 11.11
CA GLU A 290 -15.91 9.94 10.54
C GLU A 290 -17.42 9.85 10.26
N LEU A 291 -17.80 10.11 9.02
CA LEU A 291 -19.05 9.62 8.47
C LEU A 291 -18.63 8.38 7.70
N ASP A 292 -19.13 7.24 8.17
CA ASP A 292 -18.87 5.88 7.70
C ASP A 292 -18.31 5.83 6.29
N ASP A 293 -17.20 5.09 6.14
CA ASP A 293 -16.58 4.69 4.89
C ASP A 293 -17.55 3.90 3.99
N ASP A 294 -18.62 4.55 3.52
CA ASP A 294 -19.07 4.45 2.15
C ASP A 294 -18.22 5.45 1.34
N ALA A 295 -16.90 5.35 1.49
CA ALA A 295 -16.08 5.45 0.32
C ALA A 295 -16.71 4.45 -0.63
N VAL A 296 -17.36 4.97 -1.66
CA VAL A 296 -17.53 4.24 -2.91
C VAL A 296 -16.10 3.89 -3.29
N VAL A 297 -15.64 2.74 -2.79
CA VAL A 297 -14.79 1.84 -3.54
C VAL A 297 -15.54 1.82 -4.85
N LEU A 298 -15.02 2.52 -5.85
CA LEU A 298 -15.17 2.01 -7.19
C LEU A 298 -14.61 0.61 -7.04
N GLU A 299 -15.51 -0.34 -6.76
CA GLU A 299 -15.26 -1.74 -7.04
C GLU A 299 -14.69 -1.64 -8.45
N LEU A 300 -13.39 -1.92 -8.56
CA LEU A 300 -12.86 -2.29 -9.86
C LEU A 300 -13.64 -3.56 -10.12
N ASP A 301 -14.79 -3.37 -10.77
CA ASP A 301 -15.66 -4.43 -11.20
C ASP A 301 -14.72 -5.53 -11.70
N ASP A 302 -14.90 -6.76 -11.23
CA ASP A 302 -14.26 -7.95 -11.81
C ASP A 302 -14.67 -8.15 -13.29
N THR A 303 -15.22 -7.12 -13.94
CA THR A 303 -15.57 -7.04 -15.35
C THR A 303 -14.31 -6.86 -16.19
N PHE A 304 -14.23 -7.65 -17.24
CA PHE A 304 -13.19 -7.57 -18.24
C PHE A 304 -13.48 -6.40 -19.21
N ASP A 305 -12.44 -5.87 -19.85
CA ASP A 305 -12.62 -4.88 -20.93
C ASP A 305 -12.97 -5.60 -22.24
N GLU A 306 -14.23 -5.54 -22.66
CA GLU A 306 -14.75 -6.16 -23.88
C GLU A 306 -13.92 -5.78 -25.13
N ALA A 307 -13.47 -4.53 -25.25
CA ALA A 307 -12.68 -4.08 -26.40
C ALA A 307 -11.26 -4.68 -26.40
N VAL A 308 -10.69 -4.94 -25.22
CA VAL A 308 -9.42 -5.66 -25.07
C VAL A 308 -9.60 -7.15 -25.40
N VAL A 309 -10.68 -7.78 -24.96
CA VAL A 309 -11.00 -9.19 -25.27
C VAL A 309 -11.17 -9.39 -26.78
N GLN A 310 -11.96 -8.54 -27.45
CA GLN A 310 -12.22 -8.65 -28.89
C GLN A 310 -10.95 -8.45 -29.73
N ARG A 311 -10.15 -7.42 -29.41
CA ARG A 311 -8.86 -7.21 -30.09
C ARG A 311 -7.94 -8.42 -29.94
N ARG A 312 -7.94 -9.05 -28.76
CA ARG A 312 -7.08 -10.19 -28.52
C ARG A 312 -7.53 -11.45 -29.25
N LEU A 313 -8.84 -11.69 -29.35
CA LEU A 313 -9.41 -12.78 -30.15
C LEU A 313 -9.22 -12.55 -31.67
N ALA A 314 -9.12 -11.30 -32.10
CA ALA A 314 -8.75 -10.94 -33.48
C ALA A 314 -7.24 -11.10 -33.78
N GLY A 315 -6.41 -11.38 -32.78
CA GLY A 315 -4.97 -11.64 -32.93
C GLY A 315 -4.06 -10.44 -32.63
N ASP A 316 -4.59 -9.31 -32.15
CA ASP A 316 -3.78 -8.19 -31.70
C ASP A 316 -3.18 -8.48 -30.31
N ARG A 317 -1.86 -8.67 -30.28
CA ARG A 317 -1.10 -9.02 -29.07
C ARG A 317 -0.56 -7.80 -28.31
N SER A 318 -0.89 -6.58 -28.75
CA SER A 318 -0.46 -5.35 -28.10
C SER A 318 -1.28 -5.06 -26.83
N GLY A 319 -0.66 -4.36 -25.88
CA GLY A 319 -1.33 -3.94 -24.65
C GLY A 319 -1.26 -4.97 -23.49
N ARG A 320 -1.40 -4.42 -22.28
CA ARG A 320 -1.38 -5.18 -21.01
C ARG A 320 -2.76 -5.78 -20.75
N LEU A 321 -2.84 -7.09 -20.50
CA LEU A 321 -4.05 -7.78 -20.07
C LEU A 321 -4.13 -7.88 -18.54
N MET A 322 -5.29 -7.56 -17.97
CA MET A 322 -5.64 -7.87 -16.58
C MET A 322 -5.96 -9.37 -16.41
N LYS A 323 -6.22 -9.81 -15.18
CA LYS A 323 -6.56 -11.22 -14.91
C LYS A 323 -7.95 -11.57 -15.44
N ALA A 324 -8.94 -10.70 -15.22
CA ALA A 324 -10.30 -10.84 -15.75
C ALA A 324 -10.30 -10.98 -17.28
N ASP A 325 -9.59 -10.11 -17.99
CA ASP A 325 -9.45 -10.20 -19.45
C ASP A 325 -8.90 -11.57 -19.90
N ARG A 326 -7.90 -12.12 -19.19
CA ARG A 326 -7.30 -13.41 -19.54
C ARG A 326 -8.27 -14.58 -19.36
N ILE A 327 -9.09 -14.53 -18.32
CA ILE A 327 -10.13 -15.54 -18.06
C ILE A 327 -11.15 -15.49 -19.19
N GLU A 328 -11.65 -14.30 -19.53
CA GLU A 328 -12.66 -14.13 -20.58
C GLU A 328 -12.14 -14.50 -21.97
N ILE A 329 -10.91 -14.09 -22.31
CA ILE A 329 -10.26 -14.45 -23.58
C ILE A 329 -10.11 -15.97 -23.70
N VAL A 330 -9.70 -16.64 -22.62
CA VAL A 330 -9.56 -18.11 -22.62
C VAL A 330 -10.92 -18.79 -22.75
N ALA A 331 -11.94 -18.32 -22.02
CA ALA A 331 -13.30 -18.86 -22.08
C ALA A 331 -13.88 -18.74 -23.51
N ARG A 332 -13.85 -17.55 -24.12
CA ARG A 332 -14.38 -17.33 -25.48
C ARG A 332 -13.59 -18.04 -26.57
N ALA A 333 -12.26 -18.08 -26.46
CA ALA A 333 -11.44 -18.82 -27.42
C ALA A 333 -11.73 -20.33 -27.35
N ARG A 334 -11.98 -20.88 -26.16
CA ARG A 334 -12.40 -22.29 -26.00
C ARG A 334 -13.79 -22.55 -26.57
N ALA A 335 -14.75 -21.64 -26.33
CA ALA A 335 -16.09 -21.71 -26.91
C ALA A 335 -16.06 -21.63 -28.45
N ALA A 336 -15.11 -20.86 -29.01
CA ALA A 336 -14.84 -20.78 -30.44
C ALA A 336 -14.01 -21.97 -31.01
N GLY A 337 -13.76 -23.01 -30.21
CA GLY A 337 -13.09 -24.24 -30.63
C GLY A 337 -11.56 -24.19 -30.68
N TRP A 338 -10.91 -23.16 -30.13
CA TRP A 338 -9.45 -23.07 -30.15
C TRP A 338 -8.82 -24.07 -29.18
N SER A 339 -7.70 -24.68 -29.59
CA SER A 339 -6.87 -25.46 -28.68
C SER A 339 -6.07 -24.55 -27.73
N LEU A 340 -5.56 -25.08 -26.61
CA LEU A 340 -4.69 -24.32 -25.70
C LEU A 340 -3.42 -23.81 -26.42
N ASN A 341 -2.94 -24.57 -27.41
CA ASN A 341 -1.81 -24.15 -28.25
C ASN A 341 -2.20 -22.97 -29.15
N ASP A 342 -3.42 -22.98 -29.72
CA ASP A 342 -3.92 -21.88 -30.54
C ASP A 342 -4.12 -20.59 -29.74
N ILE A 343 -4.59 -20.70 -28.49
CA ILE A 343 -4.73 -19.55 -27.58
C ILE A 343 -3.34 -18.94 -27.29
N THR A 344 -2.34 -19.79 -27.09
CA THR A 344 -0.96 -19.32 -26.87
C THR A 344 -0.40 -18.63 -28.11
N ALA A 345 -0.61 -19.21 -29.29
CA ALA A 345 -0.09 -18.69 -30.56
C ALA A 345 -0.79 -17.40 -31.00
N ARG A 346 -2.12 -17.35 -30.93
CA ARG A 346 -2.97 -16.29 -31.49
C ARG A 346 -3.25 -15.17 -30.48
N ALA A 347 -3.62 -15.51 -29.24
CA ALA A 347 -3.91 -14.55 -28.18
C ALA A 347 -2.70 -14.22 -27.29
N GLY A 348 -1.55 -14.89 -27.49
CA GLY A 348 -0.31 -14.56 -26.77
C GLY A 348 -0.35 -14.81 -25.26
N ILE A 349 -1.27 -15.66 -24.78
CA ILE A 349 -1.37 -16.05 -23.38
C ILE A 349 -0.47 -17.27 -23.16
N THR A 350 0.62 -17.12 -22.40
CA THR A 350 1.69 -18.14 -22.30
C THR A 350 1.34 -19.38 -21.47
N LYS A 351 0.25 -19.36 -20.70
CA LYS A 351 -0.24 -20.47 -19.85
C LYS A 351 -1.77 -20.42 -19.75
N PRO A 352 -2.51 -20.68 -20.85
CA PRO A 352 -3.96 -20.56 -20.88
C PRO A 352 -4.67 -21.53 -19.90
N GLU A 353 -4.04 -22.66 -19.57
CA GLU A 353 -4.54 -23.64 -18.60
C GLU A 353 -4.76 -23.07 -17.19
N ARG A 354 -4.14 -21.93 -16.86
CA ARG A 354 -4.30 -21.25 -15.55
C ARG A 354 -5.55 -20.38 -15.45
N TYR A 355 -6.24 -20.15 -16.56
CA TYR A 355 -7.39 -19.26 -16.65
C TYR A 355 -8.61 -19.99 -17.22
N LEU A 356 -8.60 -21.32 -17.20
CA LEU A 356 -9.80 -22.10 -17.43
C LEU A 356 -10.77 -21.83 -16.27
N PRO A 357 -12.07 -21.66 -16.55
CA PRO A 357 -13.06 -21.60 -15.49
C PRO A 357 -12.97 -22.90 -14.66
N ASP A 358 -12.85 -22.77 -13.34
CA ASP A 358 -13.01 -23.90 -12.42
C ASP A 358 -14.50 -24.30 -12.48
N ASP A 359 -14.81 -25.57 -12.77
CA ASP A 359 -16.18 -26.11 -12.88
C ASP A 359 -16.99 -26.05 -11.55
N ARG A 360 -16.59 -25.26 -10.56
CA ARG A 360 -17.17 -25.21 -9.21
C ARG A 360 -18.21 -24.10 -9.00
N HIS A 361 -18.56 -23.32 -10.01
CA HIS A 361 -19.50 -22.20 -9.88
C HIS A 361 -20.66 -22.19 -10.89
N GLN A 362 -20.96 -23.31 -11.56
CA GLN A 362 -22.12 -23.42 -12.46
C GLN A 362 -23.36 -24.08 -11.85
N GLU A 363 -23.41 -24.29 -10.54
CA GLU A 363 -24.64 -24.64 -9.80
C GLU A 363 -25.10 -23.47 -8.92
N ALA A 364 -25.37 -22.31 -9.53
CA ALA A 364 -26.16 -21.24 -8.91
C ALA A 364 -26.62 -20.24 -9.99
N SER A 365 -27.56 -20.68 -10.83
CA SER A 365 -28.49 -19.79 -11.54
C SER A 365 -29.76 -20.55 -11.87
#